data_AF-A0A2V2Q6P5-F1
#
_entry.id   AF-A0A2V2Q6P5-F1
#
_cell.length_a   1.000
_cell.length_b   1.000
_cell.length_c   1.000
_cell.angle_alpha   90.00
_cell.angle_beta   90.00
_cell.angle_gamma   90.00
#
_symmetry.space_group_name_H-M   'P 1'
#
loop_
_entity.id
_entity.type
_entity.pdbx_description
1 polymer ?
#
loop_
_entity_poly.entity_id
_entity_poly.type
_entity_poly.pdbx_seq_one_letter_code
_entity_poly.pdbx_strand_id
1 'polypeptide(L)'
;LAALRAELVASVHRAHADSGGGPDDDVVLPSGLVAGLPSRLPSWATRRPVSYTGFLQRAPGGTVCVNHVYGGWGRFVSRFLDSVEPRAVRETAAAVSDALGPGARAAQVRPVSGFNANLHPLFVRDEIGADRSRASLGMDDVELVHDPIGDEVRVRVKATGAWADVLYAGVFAPLLLQPRLAPLLMDHPHGITDFGPLVPRHRSPVPGGDLVRTPRLRLRHLVLRRRRWELAGGTVAVLLGELAAEGEVPVGTVARWRALLGVPDRLYLHAPPPGRGERVDEDLLRALDRPKPQYVDLGDALHLRCLGKWLARHPDGVVLEEALPAPARGERHAAVELVVETYRAGHAQGREER
;
A
#
# COMPACT_ATOMS: atom_id res chain seq x y z
N LEU A 1 -7.08 8.59 18.93
CA LEU A 1 -6.96 7.91 17.63
C LEU A 1 -7.35 6.43 17.66
N ALA A 2 -6.81 5.61 18.58
CA ALA A 2 -7.15 4.18 18.66
C ALA A 2 -8.67 3.91 18.82
N ALA A 3 -9.33 4.65 19.73
CA ALA A 3 -10.79 4.57 19.90
C ALA A 3 -11.57 4.88 18.60
N LEU A 4 -11.19 5.94 17.89
CA LEU A 4 -11.80 6.31 16.60
C LEU A 4 -11.64 5.19 15.54
N ARG A 5 -10.47 4.54 15.50
CA ARG A 5 -10.24 3.39 14.61
C ARG A 5 -11.14 2.21 14.97
N ALA A 6 -11.25 1.88 16.26
CA ALA A 6 -12.11 0.80 16.73
C ALA A 6 -13.59 1.07 16.43
N GLU A 7 -14.05 2.32 16.63
CA GLU A 7 -15.40 2.74 16.30
C GLU A 7 -15.70 2.65 14.79
N LEU A 8 -14.75 3.07 13.95
CA LEU A 8 -14.87 2.96 12.50
C LEU A 8 -15.03 1.49 12.08
N VAL A 9 -14.15 0.61 12.56
CA VAL A 9 -14.23 -0.84 12.29
C VAL A 9 -15.58 -1.41 12.72
N ALA A 10 -16.01 -1.12 13.95
CA ALA A 10 -17.28 -1.60 14.48
C ALA A 10 -18.48 -1.10 13.65
N SER A 11 -18.45 0.15 13.21
CA SER A 11 -19.52 0.73 12.39
C SER A 11 -19.59 0.12 11.00
N VAL A 12 -18.44 -0.15 10.37
CA VAL A 12 -18.37 -0.80 9.06
C VAL A 12 -18.85 -2.26 9.15
N HIS A 13 -18.45 -2.99 10.20
CA HIS A 13 -18.90 -4.37 10.40
C HIS A 13 -20.41 -4.45 10.68
N ARG A 14 -20.97 -3.54 11.46
CA ARG A 14 -22.43 -3.45 11.66
C ARG A 14 -23.16 -3.18 10.35
N ALA A 15 -22.72 -2.17 9.59
CA ALA A 15 -23.35 -1.85 8.31
C ALA A 15 -23.34 -3.03 7.32
N HIS A 16 -22.27 -3.83 7.30
CA HIS A 16 -22.19 -5.04 6.49
C HIS A 16 -23.14 -6.15 7.00
N ALA A 17 -23.23 -6.35 8.32
CA ALA A 17 -24.18 -7.30 8.90
C ALA A 17 -25.63 -6.94 8.58
N ASP A 18 -25.97 -5.65 8.62
CA ASP A 18 -27.31 -5.14 8.30
C ASP A 18 -27.66 -5.31 6.80
N SER A 19 -26.66 -5.47 5.92
CA SER A 19 -26.83 -5.62 4.47
C SER A 19 -26.67 -7.06 3.95
N GLY A 20 -26.76 -8.07 4.83
CA GLY A 20 -26.66 -9.49 4.48
C GLY A 20 -25.57 -10.23 5.27
N GLY A 21 -24.44 -9.57 5.53
CA GLY A 21 -23.40 -10.06 6.43
C GLY A 21 -22.64 -11.31 5.95
N GLY A 22 -22.82 -11.72 4.71
CA GLY A 22 -22.21 -12.92 4.16
C GLY A 22 -20.81 -12.67 3.56
N PRO A 23 -19.98 -13.73 3.43
CA PRO A 23 -18.66 -13.64 2.79
C PRO A 23 -18.70 -13.25 1.30
N ASP A 24 -19.86 -13.37 0.67
CA ASP A 24 -20.10 -13.03 -0.73
C ASP A 24 -20.71 -11.62 -0.91
N ASP A 25 -21.11 -10.98 0.19
CA ASP A 25 -21.64 -9.61 0.19
C ASP A 25 -20.48 -8.61 0.32
N ASP A 26 -20.38 -7.65 -0.60
CA ASP A 26 -19.32 -6.65 -0.54
C ASP A 26 -19.53 -5.72 0.68
N VAL A 27 -18.45 -5.39 1.39
CA VAL A 27 -18.46 -4.37 2.45
C VAL A 27 -18.42 -3.00 1.79
N VAL A 28 -19.50 -2.23 1.90
CA VAL A 28 -19.58 -0.87 1.34
C VAL A 28 -19.39 0.15 2.46
N LEU A 29 -18.29 0.90 2.38
CA LEU A 29 -18.03 2.00 3.31
C LEU A 29 -19.12 3.08 3.17
N PRO A 30 -19.84 3.41 4.25
CA PRO A 30 -20.85 4.47 4.21
C PRO A 30 -20.20 5.82 3.88
N SER A 31 -20.67 6.49 2.83
CA SER A 31 -20.03 7.72 2.35
C SER A 31 -20.05 8.86 3.38
N GLY A 32 -21.14 8.98 4.15
CA GLY A 32 -21.25 9.95 5.24
C GLY A 32 -20.28 9.68 6.39
N LEU A 33 -20.04 8.39 6.69
CA LEU A 33 -19.06 7.99 7.71
C LEU A 33 -17.65 8.43 7.30
N VAL A 34 -17.26 8.17 6.05
CA VAL A 34 -15.94 8.56 5.52
C VAL A 34 -15.79 10.09 5.45
N ALA A 35 -16.81 10.79 4.96
CA ALA A 35 -16.80 12.25 4.84
C ALA A 35 -16.72 12.96 6.21
N GLY A 36 -17.25 12.34 7.27
CA GLY A 36 -17.20 12.87 8.64
C GLY A 36 -15.92 12.54 9.42
N LEU A 37 -15.02 11.69 8.90
CA LEU A 37 -13.78 11.34 9.62
C LEU A 37 -12.84 12.53 9.87
N PRO A 38 -12.59 13.45 8.90
CA PRO A 38 -11.63 14.54 9.09
C PRO A 38 -11.92 15.43 10.30
N SER A 39 -13.19 15.76 10.57
CA SER A 39 -13.57 16.61 11.70
C SER A 39 -13.42 15.93 13.07
N ARG A 40 -13.20 14.62 13.08
CA ARG A 40 -13.04 13.79 14.29
C ARG A 40 -11.59 13.40 14.55
N LEU A 41 -10.69 13.67 13.59
CA LEU A 41 -9.27 13.43 13.77
C LEU A 41 -8.71 14.43 14.79
N PRO A 42 -7.75 14.00 15.63
CA PRO A 42 -7.08 14.94 16.51
C PRO A 42 -6.31 15.96 15.67
N SER A 43 -6.26 17.21 16.14
CA SER A 43 -5.67 18.34 15.39
C SER A 43 -4.24 18.07 14.92
N TRP A 44 -3.42 17.41 15.74
CA TRP A 44 -2.05 17.02 15.38
C TRP A 44 -1.99 16.13 14.13
N ALA A 45 -2.96 15.22 13.92
CA ALA A 45 -3.00 14.35 12.73
C ALA A 45 -3.42 15.09 11.45
N THR A 46 -3.99 16.29 11.61
CA THR A 46 -4.46 17.12 10.51
C THR A 46 -3.62 18.37 10.26
N ARG A 47 -2.73 18.71 11.20
CA ARG A 47 -1.93 19.95 11.18
C ARG A 47 -1.04 20.04 9.94
N ARG A 48 -0.31 18.97 9.63
CA ARG A 48 0.62 18.94 8.50
C ARG A 48 -0.03 18.39 7.23
N PRO A 49 0.39 18.88 6.06
CA PRO A 49 -0.05 18.29 4.80
C PRO A 49 0.43 16.85 4.69
N VAL A 50 -0.34 16.02 3.98
CA VAL A 50 0.03 14.64 3.68
C VAL A 50 -0.16 14.36 2.21
N SER A 51 0.66 13.46 1.67
CA SER A 51 0.55 12.99 0.30
C SER A 51 0.52 11.47 0.26
N TYR A 52 -0.35 10.92 -0.59
CA TYR A 52 -0.47 9.50 -0.83
C TYR A 52 -0.45 9.21 -2.32
N THR A 53 0.34 8.21 -2.71
CA THR A 53 0.33 7.66 -4.07
C THR A 53 -0.48 6.37 -4.09
N GLY A 54 -1.58 6.39 -4.83
CA GLY A 54 -2.40 5.22 -5.13
C GLY A 54 -1.97 4.56 -6.43
N PHE A 55 -1.78 3.24 -6.39
CA PHE A 55 -1.59 2.37 -7.55
C PHE A 55 -2.94 1.77 -7.91
N LEU A 56 -3.48 2.13 -9.07
CA LEU A 56 -4.88 1.94 -9.42
C LEU A 56 -5.03 1.19 -10.74
N GLN A 57 -6.01 0.30 -10.85
CA GLN A 57 -6.38 -0.36 -12.09
C GLN A 57 -7.84 -0.09 -12.43
N ARG A 58 -8.11 0.26 -13.69
CA ARG A 58 -9.49 0.39 -14.17
C ARG A 58 -10.06 -1.00 -14.44
N ALA A 59 -11.23 -1.27 -13.89
CA ALA A 59 -12.01 -2.46 -14.15
C ALA A 59 -13.28 -2.11 -14.96
N PRO A 60 -13.93 -3.11 -15.58
CA PRO A 60 -15.18 -2.91 -16.31
C PRO A 60 -16.24 -2.17 -15.48
N GLY A 61 -17.14 -1.45 -16.16
CA GLY A 61 -18.23 -0.73 -15.51
C GLY A 61 -17.79 0.50 -14.70
N GLY A 62 -16.62 1.08 -15.00
CA GLY A 62 -16.12 2.30 -14.34
C GLY A 62 -15.55 2.07 -12.93
N THR A 63 -15.37 0.82 -12.52
CA THR A 63 -14.77 0.48 -11.23
C THR A 63 -13.26 0.78 -11.26
N VAL A 64 -12.71 1.23 -10.13
CA VAL A 64 -11.26 1.45 -9.97
C VAL A 64 -10.77 0.64 -8.78
N CYS A 65 -9.82 -0.26 -9.01
CA CYS A 65 -9.25 -1.11 -7.99
C CYS A 65 -7.96 -0.51 -7.46
N VAL A 66 -7.86 -0.37 -6.15
CA VAL A 66 -6.65 0.07 -5.45
C VAL A 66 -5.78 -1.15 -5.19
N ASN A 67 -4.61 -1.20 -5.79
CA ASN A 67 -3.61 -2.24 -5.54
C ASN A 67 -2.85 -1.93 -4.25
N HIS A 68 -2.28 -0.73 -4.21
CA HIS A 68 -1.47 -0.27 -3.08
C HIS A 68 -1.63 1.24 -2.88
N VAL A 69 -1.45 1.67 -1.63
CA VAL A 69 -1.33 3.07 -1.25
C VAL A 69 -0.04 3.24 -0.48
N TYR A 70 0.83 4.10 -0.98
CA TYR A 70 2.10 4.43 -0.34
C TYR A 70 2.16 5.92 -0.02
N GLY A 71 3.17 6.31 0.75
CA GLY A 71 3.49 7.73 0.92
C GLY A 71 3.87 8.39 -0.41
N GLY A 72 3.36 9.60 -0.62
CA GLY A 72 3.56 10.37 -1.85
C GLY A 72 4.79 11.26 -1.81
N TRP A 73 4.61 12.55 -2.11
CA TRP A 73 5.65 13.55 -2.34
C TRP A 73 6.56 13.23 -3.52
N GLY A 74 5.98 12.78 -4.62
CA GLY A 74 6.66 12.46 -5.86
C GLY A 74 7.40 11.11 -5.83
N ARG A 75 7.29 10.33 -4.75
CA ARG A 75 8.14 9.15 -4.49
C ARG A 75 8.18 8.10 -5.61
N PHE A 76 7.05 7.80 -6.25
CA PHE A 76 6.97 6.75 -7.27
C PHE A 76 7.08 7.27 -8.71
N VAL A 77 7.02 8.60 -8.88
CA VAL A 77 7.14 9.26 -10.19
C VAL A 77 8.52 9.90 -10.38
N SER A 78 9.22 10.24 -9.29
CA SER A 78 10.49 10.96 -9.24
C SER A 78 11.54 10.40 -10.20
N ARG A 79 11.73 9.09 -10.19
CA ARG A 79 12.74 8.39 -11.02
C ARG A 79 12.51 8.50 -12.53
N PHE A 80 11.32 8.92 -12.94
CA PHE A 80 10.96 9.06 -14.34
C PHE A 80 10.97 10.52 -14.80
N LEU A 81 11.05 11.49 -13.89
CA LEU A 81 10.85 12.91 -14.22
C LEU A 81 11.81 13.45 -15.29
N ASP A 82 13.04 12.94 -15.35
CA ASP A 82 14.03 13.31 -16.40
C ASP A 82 13.79 12.61 -17.75
N SER A 83 12.88 11.62 -17.80
CA SER A 83 12.66 10.75 -18.96
C SER A 83 11.28 10.88 -19.61
N VAL A 84 10.30 11.56 -18.99
CA VAL A 84 8.93 11.67 -19.54
C VAL A 84 8.74 12.95 -20.36
N GLU A 85 8.75 14.11 -19.71
CA GLU A 85 8.54 15.41 -20.36
C GLU A 85 9.44 16.48 -19.72
N PRO A 86 9.98 17.45 -20.49
CA PRO A 86 10.86 18.51 -19.95
C PRO A 86 10.26 19.39 -18.86
N ARG A 87 8.93 19.36 -18.68
CA ARG A 87 8.20 20.11 -17.65
C ARG A 87 7.88 19.29 -16.39
N ALA A 88 8.04 17.97 -16.42
CA ALA A 88 7.61 17.08 -15.35
C ALA A 88 8.25 17.44 -13.99
N VAL A 89 9.55 17.77 -13.98
CA VAL A 89 10.26 18.25 -12.78
C VAL A 89 9.63 19.52 -12.21
N ARG A 90 9.35 20.52 -13.07
CA ARG A 90 8.75 21.80 -12.65
C ARG A 90 7.30 21.65 -12.18
N GLU A 91 6.51 20.83 -12.86
CA GLU A 91 5.12 20.55 -12.46
C GLU A 91 5.05 19.79 -11.14
N THR A 92 5.97 18.85 -10.91
CA THR A 92 6.10 18.14 -9.63
C THR A 92 6.54 19.11 -8.52
N ALA A 93 7.53 19.96 -8.79
CA ALA A 93 8.00 20.99 -7.86
C ALA A 93 6.86 21.94 -7.44
N ALA A 94 6.05 22.39 -8.40
CA ALA A 94 4.90 23.25 -8.16
C ALA A 94 3.83 22.53 -7.32
N ALA A 95 3.45 21.31 -7.69
CA ALA A 95 2.46 20.53 -6.93
C ALA A 95 2.89 20.28 -5.47
N VAL A 96 4.17 19.95 -5.26
CA VAL A 96 4.75 19.76 -3.91
C VAL A 96 4.75 21.07 -3.13
N SER A 97 5.19 22.18 -3.74
CA SER A 97 5.20 23.50 -3.11
C SER A 97 3.80 23.95 -2.72
N ASP A 98 2.83 23.81 -3.62
CA ASP A 98 1.44 24.19 -3.39
C ASP A 98 0.81 23.37 -2.25
N ALA A 99 1.09 22.07 -2.22
CA ALA A 99 0.59 21.17 -1.18
C ALA A 99 1.25 21.40 0.20
N LEU A 100 2.53 21.77 0.24
CA LEU A 100 3.21 22.15 1.48
C LEU A 100 2.76 23.51 2.01
N GLY A 101 2.38 24.41 1.10
CA GLY A 101 1.81 25.70 1.40
C GLY A 101 2.83 26.85 1.40
N PRO A 102 2.35 28.10 1.45
CA PRO A 102 3.20 29.29 1.37
C PRO A 102 4.24 29.34 2.48
N GLY A 103 5.49 29.64 2.12
CA GLY A 103 6.60 29.77 3.08
C GLY A 103 7.19 28.45 3.58
N ALA A 104 6.66 27.30 3.13
CA ALA A 104 7.26 26.01 3.42
C ALA A 104 8.67 25.90 2.80
N ARG A 105 9.61 25.31 3.55
CA ARG A 105 10.97 25.06 3.10
C ARG A 105 11.18 23.56 2.90
N ALA A 106 10.90 23.09 1.70
CA ALA A 106 11.11 21.70 1.33
C ALA A 106 12.59 21.40 1.09
N ALA A 107 13.08 20.27 1.62
CA ALA A 107 14.42 19.76 1.35
C ALA A 107 14.36 18.27 1.03
N GLN A 108 15.06 17.83 -0.02
CA GLN A 108 15.15 16.42 -0.38
C GLN A 108 16.37 15.75 0.23
N VAL A 109 16.21 14.48 0.62
CA VAL A 109 17.32 13.55 0.89
C VAL A 109 17.32 12.52 -0.23
N ARG A 110 18.41 12.40 -0.99
CA ARG A 110 18.49 11.54 -2.18
C ARG A 110 19.55 10.44 -2.08
N PRO A 111 19.43 9.50 -1.12
CA PRO A 111 20.39 8.42 -0.98
C PRO A 111 20.17 7.38 -2.08
N VAL A 112 21.18 7.16 -2.93
CA VAL A 112 21.13 6.11 -3.94
C VAL A 112 21.34 4.73 -3.30
N SER A 113 22.29 4.61 -2.37
CA SER A 113 22.60 3.37 -1.63
C SER A 113 22.69 2.11 -2.51
N GLY A 114 23.27 2.23 -3.70
CA GLY A 114 23.41 1.11 -4.65
C GLY A 114 22.12 0.67 -5.35
N PHE A 115 21.01 1.37 -5.15
CA PHE A 115 19.70 1.04 -5.70
C PHE A 115 19.30 2.03 -6.80
N ASN A 116 19.40 1.59 -8.06
CA ASN A 116 19.16 2.42 -9.24
C ASN A 116 17.76 3.08 -9.27
N ALA A 117 16.76 2.47 -8.64
CA ALA A 117 15.41 3.01 -8.57
C ALA A 117 15.28 4.24 -7.64
N ASN A 118 16.32 4.59 -6.86
CA ASN A 118 16.39 5.85 -6.11
C ASN A 118 17.03 6.99 -6.91
N LEU A 119 17.49 6.77 -8.14
CA LEU A 119 18.00 7.85 -8.98
C LEU A 119 16.83 8.71 -9.45
N HIS A 120 16.84 9.99 -9.07
CA HIS A 120 15.87 10.98 -9.51
C HIS A 120 16.45 12.41 -9.43
N PRO A 121 15.95 13.35 -10.25
CA PRO A 121 16.36 14.75 -10.17
C PRO A 121 15.93 15.37 -8.84
N LEU A 122 16.66 16.43 -8.46
CA LEU A 122 16.23 17.35 -7.41
C LEU A 122 15.06 18.19 -7.97
N PHE A 123 13.91 18.18 -7.30
CA PHE A 123 12.72 18.94 -7.71
C PHE A 123 12.23 19.91 -6.64
N VAL A 124 12.97 20.07 -5.54
CA VAL A 124 12.77 21.16 -4.58
C VAL A 124 14.04 21.99 -4.46
N ARG A 125 13.95 23.15 -3.82
CA ARG A 125 15.07 24.09 -3.73
C ARG A 125 16.28 23.50 -3.00
N ASP A 126 16.03 22.80 -1.89
CA ASP A 126 17.09 22.35 -0.99
C ASP A 126 17.35 20.85 -1.08
N GLU A 127 18.62 20.46 -0.93
CA GLU A 127 19.05 19.08 -0.75
C GLU A 127 19.84 18.98 0.55
N ILE A 128 19.51 17.99 1.38
CA ILE A 128 20.31 17.62 2.56
C ILE A 128 21.18 16.43 2.16
N GLY A 129 22.50 16.62 2.19
CA GLY A 129 23.46 15.61 1.74
C GLY A 129 24.74 15.57 2.57
N ALA A 130 25.48 14.46 2.43
CA ALA A 130 26.78 14.30 3.07
C ALA A 130 27.89 15.12 2.38
N ASP A 131 27.75 15.37 1.07
CA ASP A 131 28.70 16.19 0.30
C ASP A 131 28.17 17.62 0.13
N ARG A 132 28.73 18.54 0.93
CA ARG A 132 28.35 19.96 0.92
C ARG A 132 28.62 20.66 -0.41
N SER A 133 29.52 20.13 -1.25
CA SER A 133 29.79 20.69 -2.58
C SER A 133 28.67 20.41 -3.58
N ARG A 134 27.81 19.43 -3.29
CA ARG A 134 26.70 18.99 -4.15
C ARG A 134 25.32 19.26 -3.55
N ALA A 135 25.22 19.42 -2.23
CA ALA A 135 23.98 19.64 -1.52
C ALA A 135 23.88 21.08 -0.97
N SER A 136 22.68 21.67 -1.00
CA SER A 136 22.44 23.03 -0.48
C SER A 136 22.44 23.10 1.05
N LEU A 137 22.27 21.97 1.73
CA LEU A 137 22.42 21.77 3.18
C LEU A 137 23.31 20.54 3.45
N GLY A 138 24.28 20.69 4.35
CA GLY A 138 25.03 19.57 4.89
C GLY A 138 24.25 18.87 6.00
N MET A 139 24.59 17.62 6.29
CA MET A 139 24.02 16.89 7.44
C MET A 139 24.23 17.65 8.77
N ASP A 140 25.34 18.37 8.92
CA ASP A 140 25.65 19.14 10.13
C ASP A 140 24.94 20.50 10.21
N ASP A 141 24.28 20.95 9.13
CA ASP A 141 23.54 22.22 9.10
C ASP A 141 22.12 22.09 9.64
N VAL A 142 21.67 20.85 9.86
CA VAL A 142 20.33 20.54 10.36
C VAL A 142 20.38 19.88 11.72
N GLU A 143 19.30 20.02 12.47
CA GLU A 143 19.11 19.39 13.78
C GLU A 143 17.69 18.89 13.92
N LEU A 144 17.51 17.90 14.79
CA LEU A 144 16.22 17.33 15.15
C LEU A 144 15.74 17.98 16.45
N VAL A 145 14.59 18.65 16.41
CA VAL A 145 14.08 19.47 17.52
C VAL A 145 12.60 19.17 17.73
N HIS A 146 12.17 19.15 18.99
CA HIS A 146 10.75 19.09 19.33
C HIS A 146 10.07 20.45 19.05
N ASP A 147 9.05 20.46 18.21
CA ASP A 147 8.11 21.57 18.04
C ASP A 147 7.05 21.49 19.16
N PRO A 148 7.12 22.34 20.20
CA PRO A 148 6.19 22.27 21.32
C PRO A 148 4.76 22.69 20.95
N ILE A 149 4.57 23.38 19.82
CA ILE A 149 3.24 23.79 19.35
C ILE A 149 2.58 22.62 18.63
N GLY A 150 3.33 21.90 17.81
CA GLY A 150 2.85 20.74 17.05
C GLY A 150 2.87 19.43 17.83
N ASP A 151 3.64 19.39 18.91
CA ASP A 151 4.05 18.19 19.61
C ASP A 151 4.67 17.16 18.66
N GLU A 152 5.58 17.64 17.81
CA GLU A 152 6.24 16.82 16.78
C GLU A 152 7.76 16.95 16.88
N VAL A 153 8.48 15.90 16.53
CA VAL A 153 9.93 15.93 16.38
C VAL A 153 10.25 16.24 14.92
N ARG A 154 10.93 17.35 14.66
CA ARG A 154 11.07 17.96 13.33
C ARG A 154 12.48 18.40 13.00
N VAL A 155 12.75 18.52 11.70
CA VAL A 155 14.05 19.00 11.22
C VAL A 155 14.07 20.53 11.15
N ARG A 156 15.10 21.14 11.74
CA ARG A 156 15.34 22.58 11.73
C ARG A 156 16.71 22.89 11.12
N VAL A 157 16.79 23.98 10.34
CA VAL A 157 18.06 24.47 9.79
C VAL A 157 18.73 25.39 10.81
N LYS A 158 19.88 24.97 11.36
CA LYS A 158 20.57 25.62 12.49
C LYS A 158 20.82 27.11 12.27
N ALA A 159 21.36 27.46 11.11
CA ALA A 159 21.76 28.84 10.79
C ALA A 159 20.61 29.84 10.77
N THR A 160 19.38 29.38 10.53
CA THR A 160 18.20 30.25 10.35
C THR A 160 17.11 30.04 11.40
N GLY A 161 17.15 28.92 12.12
CA GLY A 161 16.06 28.49 12.99
C GLY A 161 14.78 28.06 12.23
N ALA A 162 14.78 28.07 10.90
CA ALA A 162 13.61 27.70 10.10
C ALA A 162 13.38 26.19 10.09
N TRP A 163 12.12 25.78 10.14
CA TRP A 163 11.71 24.39 9.92
C TRP A 163 11.98 23.96 8.48
N ALA A 164 12.37 22.70 8.30
CA ALA A 164 12.48 22.05 6.99
C ALA A 164 11.43 20.94 6.88
N ASP A 165 10.75 20.87 5.73
CA ASP A 165 9.91 19.74 5.35
C ASP A 165 10.76 18.76 4.55
N VAL A 166 11.18 17.67 5.19
CA VAL A 166 12.15 16.75 4.61
C VAL A 166 11.43 15.67 3.80
N LEU A 167 11.76 15.59 2.52
CA LEU A 167 11.12 14.70 1.55
C LEU A 167 12.09 13.59 1.13
N TYR A 168 11.64 12.35 1.25
CA TYR A 168 12.30 11.20 0.65
C TYR A 168 11.49 10.66 -0.52
N ALA A 169 11.94 11.00 -1.73
CA ALA A 169 11.27 10.61 -2.98
C ALA A 169 11.88 9.36 -3.64
N GLY A 170 12.69 8.59 -2.91
CA GLY A 170 13.21 7.30 -3.36
C GLY A 170 12.28 6.13 -2.99
N VAL A 171 12.32 5.04 -3.75
CA VAL A 171 11.44 3.87 -3.53
C VAL A 171 12.08 2.76 -2.68
N PHE A 172 13.36 2.89 -2.33
CA PHE A 172 14.00 1.94 -1.42
C PHE A 172 13.37 2.00 -0.02
N ALA A 173 13.34 0.86 0.68
CA ALA A 173 12.78 0.81 2.02
C ALA A 173 13.66 1.64 2.98
N PRO A 174 13.11 2.62 3.72
CA PRO A 174 13.88 3.45 4.65
C PRO A 174 14.72 2.67 5.66
N LEU A 175 14.22 1.51 6.11
CA LEU A 175 14.90 0.59 7.02
C LEU A 175 16.17 -0.05 6.44
N LEU A 176 16.33 -0.08 5.11
CA LEU A 176 17.50 -0.61 4.42
C LEU A 176 18.51 0.48 4.04
N LEU A 177 18.19 1.76 4.31
CA LEU A 177 19.11 2.87 4.13
C LEU A 177 20.08 2.99 5.29
N GLN A 178 21.11 3.82 5.13
CA GLN A 178 22.09 4.09 6.19
C GLN A 178 21.36 4.59 7.46
N PRO A 179 21.57 3.97 8.64
CA PRO A 179 20.82 4.30 9.86
C PRO A 179 20.86 5.79 10.24
N ARG A 180 21.97 6.48 9.96
CA ARG A 180 22.12 7.93 10.20
C ARG A 180 21.10 8.81 9.47
N LEU A 181 20.45 8.30 8.43
CA LEU A 181 19.42 9.02 7.67
C LEU A 181 18.03 8.87 8.29
N ALA A 182 17.81 7.90 9.18
CA ALA A 182 16.49 7.58 9.73
C ALA A 182 15.74 8.81 10.28
N PRO A 183 16.36 9.75 11.03
CA PRO A 183 15.65 10.94 11.50
C PRO A 183 15.09 11.81 10.37
N LEU A 184 15.82 11.93 9.26
CA LEU A 184 15.41 12.74 8.11
C LEU A 184 14.28 12.07 7.32
N LEU A 185 14.33 10.74 7.18
CA LEU A 185 13.34 9.97 6.43
C LEU A 185 11.98 9.88 7.14
N MET A 186 11.93 10.27 8.41
CA MET A 186 10.74 10.19 9.26
C MET A 186 10.07 11.55 9.52
N ASP A 187 10.59 12.66 8.98
CA ASP A 187 10.01 14.00 9.19
C ASP A 187 8.59 14.13 8.60
N HIS A 188 8.32 13.53 7.44
CA HIS A 188 7.00 13.48 6.80
C HIS A 188 6.46 12.04 6.77
N PRO A 189 5.97 11.49 7.90
CA PRO A 189 5.48 10.12 7.90
C PRO A 189 4.08 10.05 7.28
N HIS A 190 3.95 9.36 6.16
CA HIS A 190 2.64 9.08 5.52
C HIS A 190 1.87 7.94 6.20
N GLY A 191 2.47 7.29 7.19
CA GLY A 191 1.91 6.08 7.80
C GLY A 191 1.84 4.90 6.81
N ILE A 192 1.52 3.72 7.34
CA ILE A 192 1.24 2.53 6.54
C ILE A 192 -0.27 2.44 6.39
N THR A 193 -0.76 2.33 5.15
CA THR A 193 -2.19 2.17 4.87
C THR A 193 -2.55 0.69 4.92
N ASP A 194 -3.49 0.32 5.80
CA ASP A 194 -4.04 -1.03 5.87
C ASP A 194 -5.56 -0.98 6.02
N PHE A 195 -6.26 -1.58 5.06
CA PHE A 195 -7.73 -1.70 5.05
C PHE A 195 -8.21 -3.03 5.65
N GLY A 196 -7.30 -3.95 5.98
CA GLY A 196 -7.61 -5.27 6.53
C GLY A 196 -8.59 -5.25 7.71
N PRO A 197 -8.41 -4.38 8.72
CA PRO A 197 -9.30 -4.31 9.88
C PRO A 197 -10.75 -3.93 9.57
N LEU A 198 -11.03 -3.31 8.41
CA LEU A 198 -12.38 -2.90 8.02
C LEU A 198 -13.21 -4.04 7.39
N VAL A 199 -12.60 -5.21 7.17
CA VAL A 199 -13.22 -6.32 6.46
C VAL A 199 -13.40 -7.50 7.41
N PRO A 200 -14.64 -7.99 7.59
CA PRO A 200 -14.91 -9.14 8.44
C PRO A 200 -14.29 -10.42 7.86
N ARG A 201 -13.98 -11.36 8.74
CA ARG A 201 -13.39 -12.66 8.40
C ARG A 201 -14.43 -13.75 8.64
N HIS A 202 -14.74 -14.53 7.61
CA HIS A 202 -15.68 -15.64 7.69
C HIS A 202 -14.89 -16.95 7.62
N ARG A 203 -15.10 -17.84 8.59
CA ARG A 203 -14.39 -19.12 8.68
C ARG A 203 -15.34 -20.27 8.38
N SER A 204 -14.87 -21.24 7.60
CA SER A 204 -15.59 -22.48 7.32
C SER A 204 -14.61 -23.65 7.24
N PRO A 205 -15.00 -24.85 7.69
CA PRO A 205 -14.14 -26.03 7.60
C PRO A 205 -13.95 -26.47 6.15
N VAL A 206 -12.75 -26.94 5.82
CA VAL A 206 -12.39 -27.56 4.53
C VAL A 206 -11.40 -28.71 4.79
N PRO A 207 -11.14 -29.62 3.83
CA PRO A 207 -10.13 -30.65 4.02
C PRO A 207 -8.77 -30.04 4.41
N GLY A 208 -8.15 -30.59 5.45
CA GLY A 208 -6.85 -30.15 5.96
C GLY A 208 -6.83 -28.86 6.79
N GLY A 209 -7.97 -28.22 7.09
CA GLY A 209 -8.01 -27.03 7.94
C GLY A 209 -9.24 -26.13 7.78
N ASP A 210 -9.04 -24.84 7.98
CA ASP A 210 -10.08 -23.82 7.80
C ASP A 210 -9.83 -22.99 6.54
N LEU A 211 -10.92 -22.65 5.85
CA LEU A 211 -10.97 -21.60 4.84
C LEU A 211 -11.37 -20.29 5.52
N VAL A 212 -10.56 -19.23 5.34
CA VAL A 212 -10.95 -17.88 5.72
C VAL A 212 -11.34 -17.08 4.48
N ARG A 213 -12.58 -16.62 4.40
CA ARG A 213 -13.08 -15.74 3.34
C ARG A 213 -13.16 -14.31 3.86
N THR A 214 -12.70 -13.36 3.04
CA THR A 214 -12.93 -11.93 3.30
C THR A 214 -13.61 -11.30 2.08
N PRO A 215 -14.74 -10.60 2.27
CA PRO A 215 -15.45 -9.94 1.18
C PRO A 215 -14.63 -8.79 0.58
N ARG A 216 -15.10 -8.27 -0.55
CA ARG A 216 -14.52 -7.07 -1.15
C ARG A 216 -14.85 -5.85 -0.29
N LEU A 217 -13.90 -4.91 -0.15
CA LEU A 217 -14.15 -3.60 0.46
C LEU A 217 -14.32 -2.54 -0.63
N ARG A 218 -15.42 -1.78 -0.56
CA ARG A 218 -15.77 -0.77 -1.55
C ARG A 218 -16.05 0.59 -0.94
N LEU A 219 -15.73 1.64 -1.69
CA LEU A 219 -16.22 3.00 -1.47
C LEU A 219 -16.69 3.56 -2.81
N ARG A 220 -18.01 3.64 -3.02
CA ARG A 220 -18.61 4.00 -4.32
C ARG A 220 -18.07 3.08 -5.44
N HIS A 221 -17.38 3.64 -6.43
CA HIS A 221 -16.77 2.93 -7.55
C HIS A 221 -15.35 2.41 -7.25
N LEU A 222 -14.80 2.71 -6.06
CA LEU A 222 -13.49 2.22 -5.65
C LEU A 222 -13.59 0.84 -5.00
N VAL A 223 -12.71 -0.07 -5.40
CA VAL A 223 -12.44 -1.33 -4.70
C VAL A 223 -11.14 -1.12 -3.92
N LEU A 224 -11.26 -0.96 -2.60
CA LEU A 224 -10.14 -0.70 -1.70
C LEU A 224 -9.42 -1.99 -1.29
N ARG A 225 -10.14 -3.11 -1.30
CA ARG A 225 -9.60 -4.45 -1.07
C ARG A 225 -10.42 -5.46 -1.87
N ARG A 226 -9.74 -6.37 -2.56
CA ARG A 226 -10.36 -7.47 -3.30
C ARG A 226 -10.81 -8.59 -2.38
N ARG A 227 -11.77 -9.39 -2.84
CA ARG A 227 -12.20 -10.62 -2.18
C ARG A 227 -11.03 -11.61 -2.09
N ARG A 228 -10.91 -12.27 -0.95
CA ARG A 228 -9.84 -13.26 -0.70
C ARG A 228 -10.34 -14.52 -0.03
N TRP A 229 -9.64 -15.61 -0.32
CA TRP A 229 -9.78 -16.93 0.28
C TRP A 229 -8.41 -17.36 0.80
N GLU A 230 -8.25 -17.44 2.11
CA GLU A 230 -7.01 -17.84 2.78
C GLU A 230 -7.12 -19.32 3.15
N LEU A 231 -6.17 -20.14 2.67
CA LEU A 231 -6.07 -21.56 2.95
C LEU A 231 -4.89 -21.82 3.88
N ALA A 232 -5.11 -22.62 4.92
CA ALA A 232 -4.04 -23.08 5.80
C ALA A 232 -3.09 -24.07 5.07
N GLY A 233 -1.85 -24.20 5.57
CA GLY A 233 -0.86 -25.11 4.99
C GLY A 233 -1.34 -26.57 4.88
N GLY A 234 -2.09 -27.06 5.87
CA GLY A 234 -2.69 -28.40 5.82
C GLY A 234 -3.66 -28.59 4.65
N THR A 235 -4.49 -27.58 4.35
CA THR A 235 -5.38 -27.58 3.17
C THR A 235 -4.60 -27.55 1.87
N VAL A 236 -3.50 -26.78 1.81
CA VAL A 236 -2.60 -26.76 0.65
C VAL A 236 -1.98 -28.14 0.42
N ALA A 237 -1.55 -28.82 1.48
CA ALA A 237 -0.97 -30.16 1.40
C ALA A 237 -1.97 -31.20 0.87
N VAL A 238 -3.23 -31.17 1.34
CA VAL A 238 -4.29 -32.05 0.82
C VAL A 238 -4.54 -31.78 -0.66
N LEU A 239 -4.70 -30.52 -1.06
CA LEU A 239 -4.90 -30.14 -2.45
C LEU A 239 -3.72 -30.61 -3.32
N LEU A 240 -2.47 -30.42 -2.90
CA LEU A 240 -1.30 -30.91 -3.62
C LEU A 240 -1.32 -32.42 -3.82
N GLY A 241 -1.69 -33.19 -2.79
CA GLY A 241 -1.81 -34.64 -2.87
C GLY A 241 -2.86 -35.09 -3.90
N GLU A 242 -4.03 -34.45 -3.91
CA GLU A 242 -5.09 -34.76 -4.87
C GLU A 242 -4.74 -34.34 -6.30
N LEU A 243 -4.10 -33.19 -6.49
CA LEU A 243 -3.62 -32.75 -7.81
C LEU A 243 -2.60 -33.75 -8.37
N ALA A 244 -1.68 -34.24 -7.54
CA ALA A 244 -0.67 -35.22 -7.95
C ALA A 244 -1.28 -36.59 -8.30
N ALA A 245 -2.40 -36.97 -7.66
CA ALA A 245 -3.07 -38.24 -7.89
C ALA A 245 -3.86 -38.30 -9.21
N GLU A 246 -4.37 -37.17 -9.71
CA GLU A 246 -5.16 -37.14 -10.96
C GLU A 246 -4.30 -37.17 -12.23
N GLY A 247 -3.08 -36.63 -12.18
CA GLY A 247 -2.12 -36.64 -13.28
C GLY A 247 -1.79 -35.25 -13.83
N GLU A 248 -1.44 -35.18 -15.12
CA GLU A 248 -0.77 -34.01 -15.69
C GLU A 248 -1.63 -32.75 -15.80
N VAL A 249 -2.94 -32.90 -16.05
CA VAL A 249 -3.89 -31.78 -16.14
C VAL A 249 -5.09 -32.10 -15.23
N PRO A 250 -5.06 -31.67 -13.95
CA PRO A 250 -5.99 -32.15 -12.92
C PRO A 250 -7.34 -31.38 -12.92
N VAL A 251 -8.11 -31.50 -14.01
CA VAL A 251 -9.36 -30.76 -14.22
C VAL A 251 -10.42 -31.08 -13.17
N GLY A 252 -10.61 -32.35 -12.83
CA GLY A 252 -11.65 -32.81 -11.92
C GLY A 252 -11.41 -32.34 -10.48
N THR A 253 -10.17 -32.47 -10.01
CA THR A 253 -9.74 -31.97 -8.70
C THR A 253 -9.89 -30.45 -8.61
N VAL A 254 -9.45 -29.72 -9.64
CA VAL A 254 -9.60 -28.26 -9.65
C VAL A 254 -11.06 -27.84 -9.66
N ALA A 255 -11.93 -28.49 -10.46
CA ALA A 255 -13.36 -28.18 -10.49
C ALA A 255 -14.04 -28.43 -9.12
N ARG A 256 -13.71 -29.56 -8.46
CA ARG A 256 -14.22 -29.89 -7.12
C ARG A 256 -13.78 -28.85 -6.09
N TRP A 257 -12.49 -28.51 -6.05
CA TRP A 257 -11.98 -27.51 -5.11
C TRP A 257 -12.53 -26.12 -5.41
N ARG A 258 -12.72 -25.74 -6.68
CA ARG A 258 -13.34 -24.47 -7.03
C ARG A 258 -14.77 -24.38 -6.47
N ALA A 259 -15.56 -25.43 -6.63
CA ALA A 259 -16.91 -25.50 -6.09
C ALA A 259 -16.93 -25.47 -4.55
N LEU A 260 -16.01 -26.21 -3.91
CA LEU A 260 -15.88 -26.23 -2.45
C LEU A 260 -15.50 -24.87 -1.86
N LEU A 261 -14.55 -24.18 -2.47
CA LEU A 261 -14.04 -22.90 -1.97
C LEU A 261 -14.89 -21.70 -2.39
N GLY A 262 -15.72 -21.86 -3.43
CA GLY A 262 -16.50 -20.78 -4.03
C GLY A 262 -15.59 -19.70 -4.64
N VAL A 263 -14.51 -20.10 -5.32
CA VAL A 263 -13.56 -19.17 -5.96
C VAL A 263 -13.87 -18.97 -7.45
N PRO A 264 -13.60 -17.79 -8.03
CA PRO A 264 -13.70 -17.58 -9.48
C PRO A 264 -12.63 -18.34 -10.26
N ASP A 265 -12.79 -18.41 -11.58
CA ASP A 265 -11.82 -19.07 -12.46
C ASP A 265 -10.46 -18.35 -12.51
N ARG A 266 -10.44 -17.03 -12.32
CA ARG A 266 -9.23 -16.21 -12.46
C ARG A 266 -8.86 -15.58 -11.13
N LEU A 267 -7.65 -15.88 -10.68
CA LEU A 267 -7.16 -15.59 -9.33
C LEU A 267 -5.71 -15.13 -9.36
N TYR A 268 -5.28 -14.51 -8.26
CA TYR A 268 -3.87 -14.38 -7.90
C TYR A 268 -3.56 -15.22 -6.66
N LEU A 269 -2.45 -15.95 -6.69
CA LEU A 269 -1.89 -16.64 -5.53
C LEU A 269 -0.91 -15.71 -4.81
N HIS A 270 -1.08 -15.55 -3.50
CA HIS A 270 -0.19 -14.77 -2.65
C HIS A 270 0.26 -15.61 -1.45
N ALA A 271 1.45 -15.29 -0.93
CA ALA A 271 1.80 -15.74 0.41
C ALA A 271 0.88 -15.04 1.44
N PRO A 272 0.44 -15.74 2.50
CA PRO A 272 -0.31 -15.12 3.59
C PRO A 272 0.50 -14.00 4.23
N PRO A 273 -0.14 -12.93 4.74
CA PRO A 273 0.57 -11.87 5.44
C PRO A 273 1.39 -12.47 6.59
N PRO A 274 2.58 -11.92 6.92
CA PRO A 274 3.37 -12.45 8.02
C PRO A 274 2.56 -12.35 9.31
N GLY A 275 2.70 -13.35 10.18
CA GLY A 275 2.45 -13.10 11.59
C GLY A 275 3.34 -11.95 12.03
N ARG A 276 2.82 -11.01 12.83
CA ARG A 276 3.66 -9.93 13.36
C ARG A 276 4.70 -10.55 14.28
N GLY A 277 5.96 -10.52 13.87
CA GLY A 277 7.08 -10.89 14.71
C GLY A 277 7.41 -9.78 15.70
N GLU A 278 8.30 -10.07 16.63
CA GLU A 278 8.80 -9.08 17.59
C GLU A 278 9.76 -8.07 16.93
N ARG A 279 10.31 -8.41 15.76
CA ARG A 279 11.39 -7.70 15.08
C ARG A 279 11.01 -7.26 13.65
N VAL A 280 10.88 -5.95 13.47
CA VAL A 280 10.43 -5.32 12.22
C VAL A 280 11.39 -5.53 11.05
N ASP A 281 12.69 -5.60 11.32
CA ASP A 281 13.77 -5.86 10.35
C ASP A 281 13.67 -7.29 9.77
N GLU A 282 13.49 -8.28 10.64
CA GLU A 282 13.30 -9.67 10.22
C GLU A 282 12.01 -9.86 9.44
N ASP A 283 10.93 -9.23 9.87
CA ASP A 283 9.64 -9.28 9.17
C ASP A 283 9.73 -8.67 7.76
N LEU A 284 10.51 -7.60 7.60
CA LEU A 284 10.78 -6.99 6.30
C LEU A 284 11.57 -7.94 5.40
N LEU A 285 12.64 -8.56 5.90
CA LEU A 285 13.45 -9.52 5.13
C LEU A 285 12.62 -10.73 4.71
N ARG A 286 11.85 -11.31 5.64
CA ARG A 286 10.90 -12.39 5.35
C ARG A 286 9.83 -11.97 4.34
N ALA A 287 9.44 -10.69 4.31
CA ALA A 287 8.49 -10.19 3.32
C ALA A 287 9.11 -10.11 1.92
N LEU A 288 10.40 -9.78 1.81
CA LEU A 288 11.13 -9.68 0.54
C LEU A 288 11.40 -11.06 -0.09
N ASP A 289 11.59 -12.10 0.71
CA ASP A 289 11.84 -13.47 0.24
C ASP A 289 10.58 -14.21 -0.23
N ARG A 290 9.40 -13.60 -0.12
CA ARG A 290 8.14 -14.25 -0.48
C ARG A 290 7.99 -14.44 -1.98
N PRO A 291 7.32 -15.53 -2.40
CA PRO A 291 6.90 -15.67 -3.78
C PRO A 291 6.06 -14.46 -4.19
N LYS A 292 6.42 -13.85 -5.32
CA LYS A 292 5.63 -12.79 -5.93
C LYS A 292 4.23 -13.31 -6.29
N PRO A 293 3.20 -12.43 -6.28
CA PRO A 293 1.86 -12.82 -6.68
C PRO A 293 1.84 -13.50 -8.06
N GLN A 294 1.15 -14.64 -8.15
CA GLN A 294 1.07 -15.43 -9.37
C GLN A 294 -0.36 -15.42 -9.92
N TYR A 295 -0.55 -14.90 -11.13
CA TYR A 295 -1.82 -15.03 -11.84
C TYR A 295 -2.10 -16.49 -12.22
N VAL A 296 -3.33 -16.93 -11.98
CA VAL A 296 -3.82 -18.28 -12.30
C VAL A 296 -5.17 -18.17 -12.99
N ASP A 297 -5.31 -18.88 -14.11
CA ASP A 297 -6.56 -19.12 -14.80
C ASP A 297 -6.89 -20.61 -14.67
N LEU A 298 -7.88 -20.95 -13.86
CA LEU A 298 -8.33 -22.32 -13.60
C LEU A 298 -9.11 -22.91 -14.79
N GLY A 299 -9.36 -22.13 -15.84
CA GLY A 299 -9.86 -22.60 -17.13
C GLY A 299 -8.77 -22.92 -18.15
N ASP A 300 -7.50 -22.59 -17.87
CA ASP A 300 -6.38 -22.78 -18.81
C ASP A 300 -5.56 -24.04 -18.48
N ALA A 301 -5.48 -24.97 -19.44
CA ALA A 301 -4.81 -26.26 -19.24
C ALA A 301 -3.32 -26.15 -18.88
N LEU A 302 -2.61 -25.13 -19.39
CA LEU A 302 -1.20 -24.91 -19.05
C LEU A 302 -1.07 -24.43 -17.61
N HIS A 303 -1.99 -23.58 -17.15
CA HIS A 303 -2.03 -23.15 -15.75
C HIS A 303 -2.36 -24.32 -14.83
N LEU A 304 -3.28 -25.20 -15.20
CA LEU A 304 -3.60 -26.40 -14.40
C LEU A 304 -2.39 -27.33 -14.25
N ARG A 305 -1.64 -27.54 -15.34
CA ARG A 305 -0.39 -28.32 -15.31
C ARG A 305 0.69 -27.72 -14.40
N CYS A 306 0.70 -26.39 -14.25
CA CYS A 306 1.65 -25.68 -13.38
C CYS A 306 1.14 -25.46 -11.95
N LEU A 307 -0.15 -25.65 -11.69
CA LEU A 307 -0.80 -25.26 -10.43
C LEU A 307 -0.13 -25.88 -9.20
N GLY A 308 0.16 -27.18 -9.24
CA GLY A 308 0.84 -27.87 -8.14
C GLY A 308 2.21 -27.27 -7.82
N LYS A 309 3.01 -26.92 -8.84
CA LYS A 309 4.31 -26.27 -8.63
C LYS A 309 4.17 -24.87 -8.01
N TRP A 310 3.15 -24.13 -8.40
CA TRP A 310 2.92 -22.80 -7.84
C TRP A 310 2.45 -22.86 -6.40
N LEU A 311 1.53 -23.77 -6.06
CA LEU A 311 1.05 -24.00 -4.69
C LEU A 311 2.15 -24.52 -3.77
N ALA A 312 3.07 -25.36 -4.28
CA ALA A 312 4.21 -25.86 -3.50
C ALA A 312 5.15 -24.76 -2.98
N ARG A 313 5.10 -23.54 -3.53
CA ARG A 313 5.84 -22.37 -3.00
C ARG A 313 5.21 -21.78 -1.73
N HIS A 314 4.08 -22.31 -1.29
CA HIS A 314 3.26 -21.80 -0.21
C HIS A 314 2.97 -22.88 0.87
N PRO A 315 4.00 -23.52 1.46
CA PRO A 315 3.82 -24.63 2.39
C PRO A 315 3.06 -24.23 3.67
N ASP A 316 3.21 -22.98 4.11
CA ASP A 316 2.55 -22.46 5.31
C ASP A 316 1.12 -21.96 5.06
N GLY A 317 0.62 -22.10 3.82
CA GLY A 317 -0.68 -21.62 3.39
C GLY A 317 -0.59 -20.61 2.26
N VAL A 318 -1.73 -20.37 1.61
CA VAL A 318 -1.84 -19.51 0.41
C VAL A 318 -3.08 -18.62 0.52
N VAL A 319 -2.98 -17.41 0.00
CA VAL A 319 -4.12 -16.51 -0.19
C VAL A 319 -4.46 -16.48 -1.67
N LEU A 320 -5.69 -16.86 -2.00
CA LEU A 320 -6.28 -16.69 -3.32
C LEU A 320 -6.99 -15.33 -3.31
N GLU A 321 -6.64 -14.42 -4.21
CA GLU A 321 -7.31 -13.13 -4.40
C GLU A 321 -8.03 -13.14 -5.76
N GLU A 322 -9.24 -12.59 -5.84
CA GLU A 322 -9.93 -12.44 -7.13
C GLU A 322 -9.10 -11.65 -8.14
N ALA A 323 -9.06 -12.07 -9.41
CA ALA A 323 -8.44 -11.28 -10.46
C ALA A 323 -9.40 -10.16 -10.91
N LEU A 324 -9.21 -8.93 -10.39
CA LEU A 324 -10.06 -7.78 -10.70
C LEU A 324 -9.23 -6.50 -10.94
N PRO A 325 -9.16 -5.95 -12.16
CA PRO A 325 -9.62 -6.57 -13.40
C PRO A 325 -8.83 -7.85 -13.70
N ALA A 326 -9.52 -8.84 -14.25
CA ALA A 326 -8.82 -10.00 -14.79
C ALA A 326 -8.10 -9.60 -16.09
N PRO A 327 -6.89 -10.11 -16.35
CA PRO A 327 -6.22 -9.93 -17.62
C PRO A 327 -7.13 -10.34 -18.79
N ALA A 328 -7.14 -9.52 -19.83
CA ALA A 328 -7.82 -9.81 -21.09
C ALA A 328 -6.78 -9.97 -22.21
N ARG A 329 -7.07 -10.82 -23.21
CA ARG A 329 -6.15 -11.12 -24.31
C ARG A 329 -6.25 -10.05 -25.40
N GLY A 330 -5.11 -9.67 -25.98
CA GLY A 330 -5.00 -8.75 -27.12
C GLY A 330 -4.30 -7.42 -26.81
N GLU A 331 -3.67 -6.80 -27.81
CA GLU A 331 -2.85 -5.57 -27.64
C GLU A 331 -3.64 -4.38 -27.09
N ARG A 332 -4.93 -4.29 -27.42
CA ARG A 332 -5.85 -3.25 -26.88
C ARG A 332 -6.23 -3.48 -25.41
N HIS A 333 -5.78 -4.57 -24.81
CA HIS A 333 -6.12 -5.02 -23.47
C HIS A 333 -4.90 -5.20 -22.57
N ALA A 334 -3.80 -4.50 -22.87
CA ALA A 334 -2.63 -4.46 -22.00
C ALA A 334 -3.06 -4.13 -20.55
N ALA A 335 -2.50 -4.85 -19.58
CA ALA A 335 -2.73 -4.55 -18.18
C ALA A 335 -2.09 -3.18 -17.87
N VAL A 336 -2.94 -2.19 -17.58
CA VAL A 336 -2.50 -0.83 -17.23
C VAL A 336 -2.72 -0.60 -15.74
N GLU A 337 -1.70 -0.06 -15.10
CA GLU A 337 -1.78 0.50 -13.75
C GLU A 337 -1.51 2.00 -13.82
N LEU A 338 -2.35 2.76 -13.12
CA LEU A 338 -2.27 4.20 -12.99
C LEU A 338 -1.63 4.52 -11.64
N VAL A 339 -0.66 5.44 -11.66
CA VAL A 339 -0.05 5.99 -10.45
C VAL A 339 -0.65 7.37 -10.24
N VAL A 340 -1.46 7.53 -9.19
CA VAL A 340 -2.15 8.78 -8.87
C VAL A 340 -1.69 9.26 -7.52
N GLU A 341 -1.07 10.44 -7.48
CA GLU A 341 -0.71 11.10 -6.23
C GLU A 341 -1.80 12.10 -5.83
N THR A 342 -2.14 12.08 -4.54
CA THR A 342 -3.15 12.96 -3.94
C THR A 342 -2.56 13.69 -2.76
N TYR A 343 -2.97 14.94 -2.58
CA TYR A 343 -2.50 15.80 -1.50
C TYR A 343 -3.69 16.20 -0.63
N ARG A 344 -3.48 16.18 0.69
CA ARG A 344 -4.34 16.84 1.65
C ARG A 344 -3.56 17.97 2.28
N ALA A 345 -4.06 19.20 2.15
CA ALA A 345 -3.50 20.35 2.86
C ALA A 345 -3.51 20.11 4.39
N GLY A 346 -2.56 20.74 5.08
CA GLY A 346 -2.60 20.83 6.53
C GLY A 346 -3.66 21.83 6.99
N HIS A 347 -4.26 21.60 8.15
CA HIS A 347 -5.07 22.61 8.82
C HIS A 347 -4.16 23.44 9.74
N ALA A 348 -3.94 24.70 9.38
CA ALA A 348 -3.36 25.64 10.33
C ALA A 348 -4.31 25.73 11.54
N GLN A 349 -3.79 25.57 12.75
CA GLN A 349 -4.51 26.10 13.91
C GLN A 349 -4.69 27.59 13.64
N GLY A 350 -5.93 28.08 13.70
CA GLY A 350 -6.19 29.51 13.66
C GLY A 350 -5.20 30.19 14.60
N ARG A 351 -4.53 31.23 14.10
CA ARG A 351 -3.91 32.20 15.00
C ARG A 351 -5.04 32.65 15.90
N GLU A 352 -5.06 32.21 17.15
CA GLU A 352 -5.74 32.98 18.19
C GLU A 352 -5.05 34.34 18.16
N GLU A 353 -5.73 35.31 17.55
CA GLU A 353 -5.44 36.71 17.72
C GLU A 353 -5.42 36.96 19.24
N ARG A 354 -4.23 37.22 19.77
CA ARG A 354 -4.07 37.84 21.09
C ARG A 354 -3.89 39.33 20.91
#